data_AF-A0A7W2HG19-F1
#
_entry.id   AF-A0A7W2HG19-F1
#
_cell.length_a   1.000
_cell.length_b   1.000
_cell.length_c   1.000
_cell.angle_alpha   90.00
_cell.angle_beta   90.00
_cell.angle_gamma   90.00
#
_symmetry.space_group_name_H-M   'P 1'
#
loop_
_entity.id
_entity.type
_entity.pdbx_description
1 polymer ?
#
loop_
_entity_poly.entity_id
_entity_poly.type
_entity_poly.pdbx_seq_one_letter_code
_entity_poly.pdbx_strand_id
1 'polypeptide(L)'
;MDYVRLLADVRRRPNAYGIKGSYREYVAFVNGANSASEGVLLDGFSTHLAKKLGEGGNLYWALLVVRLALAPRTIRDIDEIGKSEDGEVSDLLFRELAEFLAHRAHE
;
A
#
# COMPACT_ATOMS: atom_id res chain seq x y z
N MET A 1 12.07 -10.25 10.44
CA MET A 1 12.51 -9.05 9.69
C MET A 1 11.65 -7.89 10.15
N ASP A 2 12.22 -6.71 10.42
CA ASP A 2 11.42 -5.54 10.83
C ASP A 2 10.89 -4.81 9.60
N TYR A 3 9.69 -5.21 9.15
CA TYR A 3 9.06 -4.66 7.95
C TYR A 3 8.59 -3.20 8.13
N VAL A 4 8.32 -2.77 9.37
CA VAL A 4 7.99 -1.37 9.66
C VAL A 4 9.18 -0.48 9.34
N ARG A 5 10.39 -0.87 9.80
CA ARG A 5 11.62 -0.16 9.46
C ARG A 5 11.93 -0.20 7.97
N LEU A 6 11.73 -1.35 7.31
CA LEU A 6 11.95 -1.49 5.88
C LEU A 6 11.05 -0.54 5.06
N LEU A 7 9.75 -0.50 5.37
CA LEU A 7 8.78 0.34 4.68
C LEU A 7 9.01 1.84 4.96
N ALA A 8 9.43 2.19 6.19
CA ALA A 8 9.83 3.56 6.49
C ALA A 8 11.09 3.98 5.70
N ASP A 9 12.06 3.08 5.55
CA ASP A 9 13.29 3.38 4.81
C ASP A 9 13.06 3.47 3.30
N VAL A 10 12.25 2.59 2.71
CA VAL A 10 11.91 2.64 1.28
C VAL A 10 11.16 3.92 0.93
N ARG A 11 10.23 4.38 1.77
CA ARG A 11 9.53 5.66 1.58
C ARG A 11 10.50 6.84 1.62
N ARG A 12 11.48 6.79 2.53
CA ARG A 12 12.44 7.88 2.74
C ARG A 12 13.50 7.94 1.64
N ARG A 13 13.90 6.79 1.10
CA ARG A 13 15.01 6.68 0.13
C ARG A 13 14.66 5.70 -1.01
N PRO A 14 13.61 5.96 -1.80
CA PRO A 14 13.14 5.01 -2.82
C PRO A 14 14.22 4.64 -3.85
N ASN A 15 15.07 5.61 -4.21
CA ASN A 15 16.18 5.40 -5.13
C ASN A 15 17.19 4.33 -4.64
N ALA A 16 17.36 4.16 -3.32
CA ALA A 16 18.25 3.13 -2.77
C ALA A 16 17.74 1.70 -3.01
N TYR A 17 16.45 1.58 -3.33
CA TYR A 17 15.76 0.33 -3.63
C TYR A 17 15.41 0.20 -5.12
N GLY A 18 15.95 1.09 -5.97
CA GLY A 18 15.66 1.10 -7.40
C GLY A 18 14.25 1.58 -7.77
N ILE A 19 13.54 2.21 -6.83
CA ILE A 19 12.18 2.73 -7.04
C ILE A 19 12.28 4.19 -7.47
N LYS A 20 11.68 4.53 -8.61
CA LYS A 20 11.65 5.91 -9.14
C LYS A 20 10.53 6.76 -8.56
N GLY A 21 9.67 6.15 -7.73
CA GLY A 21 8.65 6.83 -6.95
C GLY A 21 7.23 6.68 -7.49
N SER A 22 7.01 5.83 -8.49
CA SER A 22 5.64 5.53 -8.93
C SER A 22 4.95 4.56 -7.95
N TYR A 23 3.64 4.70 -7.85
CA TYR A 23 2.80 3.85 -7.04
C TYR A 23 2.94 2.37 -7.44
N ARG A 24 3.01 2.09 -8.74
CA ARG A 24 3.19 0.73 -9.26
C ARG A 24 4.49 0.08 -8.79
N GLU A 25 5.59 0.84 -8.76
CA GLU A 25 6.87 0.34 -8.25
C GLU A 25 6.80 0.05 -6.74
N TYR A 26 6.14 0.91 -5.96
CA TYR A 26 5.90 0.63 -4.55
C TYR A 26 5.02 -0.61 -4.33
N VAL A 27 3.98 -0.80 -5.16
CA VAL A 27 3.14 -2.01 -5.12
C VAL A 27 3.97 -3.26 -5.39
N ALA A 28 4.82 -3.23 -6.42
CA ALA A 28 5.72 -4.34 -6.73
C ALA A 28 6.68 -4.64 -5.56
N PHE A 29 7.27 -3.62 -4.95
CA PHE A 29 8.15 -3.76 -3.79
C PHE A 29 7.43 -4.40 -2.59
N VAL A 30 6.24 -3.91 -2.25
CA VAL A 30 5.45 -4.42 -1.12
C VAL A 30 5.02 -5.87 -1.35
N ASN A 31 4.64 -6.25 -2.57
CA ASN A 31 4.36 -7.66 -2.89
C ASN A 31 5.60 -8.54 -2.78
N GLY A 32 6.79 -8.03 -3.17
CA GLY A 32 8.05 -8.74 -2.99
C GLY A 32 8.36 -8.97 -1.51
N ALA A 33 8.22 -7.94 -0.68
CA ALA A 33 8.38 -8.05 0.78
C ALA A 33 7.36 -9.02 1.40
N ASN A 34 6.12 -9.00 0.93
CA ASN A 34 5.08 -9.93 1.37
C ASN A 34 5.41 -11.37 1.00
N SER A 35 5.89 -11.60 -0.22
CA SER A 35 6.31 -12.93 -0.69
C SER A 35 7.49 -13.47 0.13
N ALA A 36 8.46 -12.61 0.47
CA ALA A 36 9.58 -12.96 1.35
C ALA A 36 9.14 -13.25 2.80
N SER A 37 7.94 -12.83 3.19
CA SER A 37 7.32 -13.11 4.49
C SER A 37 6.34 -14.28 4.48
N GLU A 38 6.30 -15.07 3.39
CA GLU A 38 5.30 -16.13 3.18
C GLU A 38 3.85 -15.63 3.25
N GLY A 39 3.62 -14.35 2.89
CA GLY A 39 2.30 -13.72 2.90
C GLY A 39 1.88 -13.10 4.24
N VAL A 40 2.66 -13.28 5.31
CA VAL A 40 2.30 -12.82 6.66
C VAL A 40 2.24 -11.29 6.76
N LEU A 41 3.07 -10.57 6.00
CA LEU A 41 3.15 -9.11 6.04
C LEU A 41 1.81 -8.43 5.72
N LEU A 42 1.09 -8.91 4.71
CA LEU A 42 -0.17 -8.33 4.25
C LEU A 42 -1.40 -9.14 4.66
N ASP A 43 -1.23 -10.17 5.48
CA ASP A 43 -2.33 -10.99 5.97
C ASP A 43 -3.36 -10.12 6.72
N GLY A 44 -4.57 -9.98 6.18
CA GLY A 44 -5.62 -9.09 6.71
C GLY A 44 -5.58 -7.63 6.21
N PHE A 45 -4.58 -7.22 5.43
CA PHE A 45 -4.43 -5.82 4.99
C PHE A 45 -5.56 -5.36 4.05
N SER A 46 -5.98 -6.19 3.10
CA SER A 46 -7.14 -5.86 2.24
C SER A 46 -8.40 -5.60 3.07
N THR A 47 -8.63 -6.41 4.10
CA THR A 47 -9.79 -6.26 5.01
C THR A 47 -9.71 -4.97 5.80
N HIS A 48 -8.52 -4.59 6.28
CA HIS A 48 -8.27 -3.31 6.93
C HIS A 48 -8.67 -2.13 6.04
N LEU A 49 -8.22 -2.13 4.78
CA LEU A 49 -8.54 -1.08 3.80
C LEU A 49 -10.04 -1.05 3.44
N ALA A 50 -10.63 -2.22 3.19
CA ALA A 50 -12.05 -2.32 2.84
C ALA A 50 -12.97 -1.81 3.96
N LYS A 51 -12.61 -2.03 5.23
CA LYS A 51 -13.34 -1.46 6.38
C LYS A 51 -13.34 0.07 6.37
N LYS A 52 -12.20 0.69 6.03
CA LYS A 52 -12.10 2.16 5.92
C LYS A 52 -12.87 2.70 4.73
N LEU A 53 -12.84 2.00 3.61
CA LEU A 53 -13.56 2.40 2.39
C LEU A 53 -15.08 2.19 2.53
N GLY A 54 -15.50 1.28 3.41
CA GLY A 54 -16.91 0.87 3.56
C GLY A 54 -17.38 -0.13 2.49
N GLU A 55 -16.52 -0.49 1.55
CA GLU A 55 -16.79 -1.43 0.46
C GLU A 55 -15.51 -2.14 -0.01
N GLY A 56 -15.65 -3.07 -0.97
CA GLY A 56 -14.49 -3.63 -1.69
C GLY A 56 -13.77 -4.78 -0.98
N GLY A 57 -14.44 -5.51 -0.08
CA GLY A 57 -13.84 -6.67 0.60
C GLY A 57 -13.36 -7.81 -0.32
N ASN A 58 -13.76 -7.79 -1.60
CA ASN A 58 -13.32 -8.70 -2.65
C ASN A 58 -12.23 -8.11 -3.57
N LEU A 59 -11.79 -6.87 -3.34
CA LEU A 59 -10.81 -6.19 -4.17
C LEU A 59 -9.39 -6.45 -3.69
N TYR A 60 -8.46 -6.38 -4.64
CA TYR A 60 -7.04 -6.40 -4.35
C TYR A 60 -6.62 -5.12 -3.58
N TRP A 61 -5.74 -5.28 -2.58
CA TRP A 61 -5.37 -4.19 -1.67
C TRP A 61 -4.85 -2.94 -2.39
N ALA A 62 -4.10 -3.08 -3.49
CA ALA A 62 -3.57 -1.93 -4.20
C ALA A 62 -4.70 -1.07 -4.80
N LEU A 63 -5.72 -1.72 -5.38
CA LEU A 63 -6.89 -1.00 -5.88
C LEU A 63 -7.68 -0.33 -4.74
N LEU A 64 -7.74 -0.94 -3.55
CA LEU A 64 -8.37 -0.34 -2.38
C LEU A 64 -7.66 0.95 -1.93
N VAL A 65 -6.32 0.96 -1.94
CA VAL A 65 -5.55 2.18 -1.64
C VAL A 65 -5.85 3.28 -2.66
N VAL A 66 -5.89 2.96 -3.96
CA VAL A 66 -6.23 3.95 -4.99
C VAL A 66 -7.63 4.52 -4.78
N ARG A 67 -8.63 3.66 -4.51
CA ARG A 67 -10.00 4.11 -4.26
C ARG A 67 -10.12 4.96 -3.01
N LEU A 68 -9.40 4.63 -1.94
CA LEU A 68 -9.36 5.44 -0.72
C LEU A 68 -8.72 6.80 -0.96
N ALA A 69 -7.63 6.86 -1.73
CA ALA A 69 -6.92 8.11 -2.02
C ALA A 69 -7.74 9.03 -2.92
N LEU A 70 -8.40 8.48 -3.94
CA LEU A 70 -9.01 9.26 -5.01
C LEU A 70 -10.55 9.34 -4.89
N ALA A 71 -11.13 8.92 -3.76
CA ALA A 71 -12.56 9.06 -3.52
C ALA A 71 -13.01 10.54 -3.67
N PRO A 72 -14.16 10.82 -4.31
CA PRO A 72 -15.20 9.88 -4.75
C PRO A 72 -15.00 9.30 -6.18
N ARG A 73 -13.82 9.47 -6.80
CA ARG A 73 -13.59 8.96 -8.15
C ARG A 73 -13.58 7.43 -8.17
N THR A 74 -14.40 6.84 -9.03
CA THR A 74 -14.46 5.38 -9.19
C THR A 74 -13.32 4.90 -10.08
N ILE A 75 -12.27 4.38 -9.45
CA ILE A 75 -11.15 3.73 -10.14
C ILE A 75 -11.36 2.21 -10.19
N ARG A 76 -11.17 1.63 -11.38
CA ARG A 76 -11.30 0.17 -11.61
C ARG A 76 -9.97 -0.55 -11.73
N ASP A 77 -8.93 0.17 -12.14
CA ASP A 77 -7.57 -0.36 -12.29
C ASP A 77 -6.54 0.64 -11.76
N ILE A 78 -5.45 0.14 -11.19
CA ILE A 78 -4.37 0.98 -10.70
C ILE A 78 -3.67 1.76 -11.82
N ASP A 79 -3.77 1.31 -13.08
CA ASP A 79 -3.23 1.99 -14.26
C ASP A 79 -4.09 3.19 -14.71
N GLU A 80 -5.26 3.41 -14.10
CA GLU A 80 -6.11 4.59 -14.36
C GLU A 80 -5.63 5.85 -13.60
N ILE A 81 -4.65 5.73 -12.70
CA ILE A 81 -4.12 6.88 -11.97
C ILE A 81 -3.20 7.72 -12.86
N GLY A 82 -3.33 9.05 -12.74
CA GLY A 82 -2.44 9.99 -13.39
C GLY A 82 -1.11 10.16 -12.64
N LYS A 83 -0.07 10.61 -13.34
CA LYS A 83 1.25 10.92 -12.74
C LYS A 83 1.19 11.94 -11.60
N SER A 84 0.23 12.86 -11.63
CA SER A 84 0.02 13.84 -10.57
C SER A 84 -0.54 13.22 -9.29
N GLU A 85 -1.12 12.02 -9.37
CA GLU A 85 -1.81 11.32 -8.29
C GLU A 85 -0.93 10.25 -7.65
N ASP A 86 0.09 9.77 -8.37
CA ASP A 86 1.08 8.80 -7.87
C ASP A 86 1.60 9.16 -6.47
N GLY A 87 1.91 10.44 -6.23
CA GLY A 87 2.40 10.91 -4.94
C GLY A 87 1.38 10.75 -3.81
N GLU A 88 0.15 11.22 -4.05
CA GLU A 88 -0.95 11.14 -3.07
C GLU A 88 -1.31 9.67 -2.75
N VAL A 89 -1.44 8.83 -3.78
CA VAL A 89 -1.75 7.41 -3.63
C VAL A 89 -0.62 6.68 -2.90
N SER A 90 0.64 6.99 -3.21
CA SER A 90 1.81 6.40 -2.54
C SER A 90 1.91 6.85 -1.08
N ASP A 91 1.63 8.12 -0.78
CA ASP A 91 1.60 8.60 0.60
C ASP A 91 0.52 7.92 1.43
N LEU A 92 -0.66 7.68 0.84
CA LEU A 92 -1.71 6.92 1.49
C LEU A 92 -1.29 5.46 1.72
N LEU A 93 -0.67 4.80 0.73
CA LEU A 93 -0.15 3.43 0.88
C LEU A 93 0.72 3.29 2.12
N PHE A 94 1.72 4.16 2.27
CA PHE A 94 2.63 4.07 3.41
C PHE A 94 1.98 4.44 4.74
N ARG A 95 1.00 5.35 4.74
CA ARG A 95 0.21 5.66 5.93
C ARG A 95 -0.58 4.44 6.40
N GLU A 96 -1.29 3.79 5.48
CA GLU A 96 -2.13 2.63 5.80
C GLU A 96 -1.30 1.42 6.20
N LEU A 97 -0.16 1.16 5.54
CA LEU A 97 0.76 0.11 5.95
C LEU A 97 1.33 0.36 7.36
N ALA A 98 1.75 1.60 7.65
CA ALA A 98 2.28 1.93 8.97
C ALA A 98 1.23 1.77 10.06
N GLU A 99 0.00 2.25 9.81
CA GLU A 99 -1.11 2.10 10.75
C GLU A 99 -1.46 0.63 10.95
N PHE A 100 -1.63 -0.15 9.89
CA PHE A 100 -1.96 -1.57 9.95
C PHE A 100 -0.93 -2.38 10.75
N LEU A 101 0.36 -2.17 10.48
CA LEU A 101 1.43 -2.89 11.17
C LEU A 101 1.58 -2.46 12.64
N ALA A 102 1.29 -1.19 12.95
CA ALA A 102 1.27 -0.73 14.34
C ALA A 102 0.16 -1.42 15.13
N HIS A 103 -1.05 -1.56 14.58
CA HIS A 103 -2.13 -2.27 15.25
C HIS A 103 -1.76 -3.73 15.55
N ARG A 104 -1.14 -4.43 14.60
CA ARG A 104 -0.70 -5.82 14.77
C ARG A 104 0.41 -6.01 15.79
N ALA A 105 1.21 -4.99 16.09
CA ALA A 105 2.26 -5.08 17.11
C ALA A 105 1.69 -4.99 18.55
N HIS A 106 0.42 -4.61 18.69
CA HIS A 106 -0.29 -4.47 19.97
C HIS A 106 -1.31 -5.59 20.23
N GLU A 107 -1.45 -6.55 19.32
CA GLU A 107 -2.25 -7.78 19.46
C GLU A 107 -1.39 -8.94 19.97
#